data_AF-A0A5N5FYP2-F1
#
_entry.id   AF-A0A5N5FYP2-F1
#
_cell.length_a   1.000
_cell.length_b   1.000
_cell.length_c   1.000
_cell.angle_alpha   90.00
_cell.angle_beta   90.00
_cell.angle_gamma   90.00
#
_symmetry.space_group_name_H-M   'P 1'
#
loop_
_entity.id
_entity.type
_entity.pdbx_description
1 polymer ?
#
loop_
_entity_poly.entity_id
_entity_poly.type
_entity_poly.pdbx_seq_one_letter_code
_entity_poly.pdbx_strand_id
1 'polypeptide(L)'
;MVDLAFPLASRLIERLSSIASEEICLAWGVKADLQKLGRTMSIIKDVLLDAEEKKARNTGLRSWLQQLKSTWWLVNSWARVIVGCKYN
;
A
#
# COMPACT_ATOMS: atom_id res chain seq x y z
N MET A 1 13.33 50.67 20.50
CA MET A 1 12.50 49.52 20.94
C MET A 1 12.50 48.48 19.84
N VAL A 2 13.52 47.60 19.82
CA VAL A 2 13.57 46.43 18.95
C VAL A 2 13.74 45.25 19.89
N ASP A 3 12.66 44.79 20.52
CA ASP A 3 12.85 43.92 21.70
C ASP A 3 11.84 42.77 21.89
N LEU A 4 11.11 42.40 20.84
CA LEU A 4 10.31 41.17 20.92
C LEU A 4 10.04 40.50 19.57
N ALA A 5 10.05 41.28 18.49
CA ALA A 5 9.77 40.78 17.15
C ALA A 5 10.81 39.76 16.66
N PHE A 6 12.10 39.99 16.92
CA PHE A 6 13.17 39.10 16.44
C PHE A 6 13.20 37.74 17.18
N PRO A 7 13.15 37.68 18.52
CA PRO A 7 13.04 36.40 19.23
C PRO A 7 11.76 35.62 18.87
N LEU A 8 10.64 36.32 18.67
CA LEU A 8 9.39 35.70 18.28
C LEU A 8 9.44 35.13 16.86
N ALA A 9 9.95 35.90 15.89
CA ALA A 9 10.12 35.45 14.51
C ALA A 9 11.06 34.25 14.44
N SER A 10 12.17 34.26 15.19
CA SER A 10 13.10 33.12 15.25
C SER A 10 12.41 31.85 15.77
N ARG A 11 11.64 31.95 16.86
CA ARG A 11 10.90 30.80 17.41
C ARG A 11 9.82 30.28 16.47
N LEU A 12 9.15 31.17 15.73
CA LEU A 12 8.16 30.78 14.74
C LEU A 12 8.82 30.05 13.56
N ILE A 13 9.96 30.53 13.07
CA ILE A 13 10.71 29.88 12.00
C ILE A 13 11.21 28.51 12.43
N GLU A 14 11.73 28.36 13.65
CA GLU A 14 12.13 27.05 14.20
C GLU A 14 10.95 26.07 14.28
N ARG A 15 9.79 26.52 14.76
CA ARG A 15 8.57 25.69 14.82
C ARG A 15 8.12 25.27 13.43
N LEU A 16 8.04 26.21 12.49
CA LEU A 16 7.58 25.95 11.12
C LEU A 16 8.56 25.05 10.37
N SER A 17 9.87 25.25 10.56
CA SER A 17 10.89 24.40 9.93
C SER A 17 10.92 22.98 10.50
N SER A 18 10.67 22.80 11.80
CA SER A 18 10.52 21.47 12.42
C SER A 18 9.31 20.73 11.87
N ILE A 19 8.15 21.40 11.77
CA ILE A 19 6.93 20.80 11.23
C ILE A 19 7.15 20.47 9.75
N ALA A 20 7.69 21.41 8.97
CA ALA A 20 7.97 21.18 7.56
C ALA A 20 8.97 20.03 7.33
N SER A 21 10.00 19.91 8.16
CA SER A 21 10.99 18.83 8.03
C SER A 21 10.39 17.47 8.37
N GLU A 22 9.55 17.37 9.41
CA GLU A 22 8.82 16.15 9.75
C GLU A 22 7.89 15.71 8.60
N GLU A 23 7.08 16.62 8.06
CA GLU A 23 6.18 16.33 6.94
C GLU A 23 6.95 15.91 5.67
N ILE A 24 8.07 16.57 5.37
CA ILE A 24 8.94 16.20 4.24
C ILE A 24 9.54 14.81 4.46
N CYS A 25 10.01 14.49 5.66
CA CYS A 25 10.55 13.18 6.00
C CYS A 25 9.49 12.08 5.88
N LEU A 26 8.28 12.33 6.36
CA LEU A 26 7.14 11.40 6.23
C LEU A 26 6.78 11.17 4.76
N ALA A 27 6.62 12.24 3.98
CA ALA A 27 6.34 12.15 2.55
C ALA A 27 7.44 11.40 1.78
N TRP A 28 8.71 11.59 2.17
CA TRP A 28 9.84 10.87 1.59
C TRP A 28 9.82 9.38 1.93
N GLY A 29 9.47 9.02 3.17
CA GLY A 29 9.27 7.64 3.60
C GLY A 29 8.18 6.94 2.78
N VAL A 30 7.02 7.59 2.65
CA VAL A 30 5.90 7.08 1.84
C VAL A 30 6.30 6.90 0.37
N LYS A 31 7.06 7.85 -0.20
CA LYS A 31 7.56 7.74 -1.58
C LYS A 31 8.51 6.55 -1.76
N ALA A 32 9.42 6.33 -0.80
CA ALA A 32 10.34 5.20 -0.82
C ALA A 32 9.60 3.86 -0.70
N ASP A 33 8.60 3.79 0.19
CA ASP A 33 7.75 2.61 0.36
C ASP A 33 6.93 2.30 -0.89
N LEU A 34 6.36 3.32 -1.54
CA LEU A 34 5.63 3.15 -2.79
C LEU A 34 6.53 2.64 -3.92
N GLN A 35 7.78 3.13 -4.01
CA GLN A 35 8.76 2.61 -4.96
C GLN A 35 9.15 1.16 -4.67
N LYS A 36 9.27 0.78 -3.40
CA LYS A 36 9.54 -0.61 -2.99
C LYS A 36 8.36 -1.52 -3.31
N LEU A 37 7.13 -1.04 -3.08
CA LEU A 37 5.91 -1.75 -3.44
C LEU A 37 5.82 -1.94 -4.96
N GLY A 38 6.07 -0.90 -5.75
CA GLY A 38 6.09 -0.98 -7.21
C GLY A 38 7.08 -2.03 -7.74
N ARG A 39 8.30 -2.08 -7.16
CA ARG A 39 9.29 -3.13 -7.48
C ARG A 39 8.78 -4.53 -7.13
N THR A 40 8.19 -4.69 -5.95
CA THR A 40 7.62 -5.97 -5.50
C THR A 40 6.49 -6.42 -6.43
N MET A 41 5.63 -5.48 -6.84
CA MET A 41 4.51 -5.74 -7.73
C MET A 41 4.97 -6.13 -9.14
N SER A 42 6.08 -5.53 -9.62
CA SER A 42 6.74 -5.96 -10.86
C SER A 42 7.27 -7.39 -10.76
N ILE A 43 7.94 -7.74 -9.66
CA ILE A 43 8.43 -9.11 -9.43
C ILE A 43 7.26 -10.10 -9.42
N ILE A 44 6.15 -9.77 -8.73
CA ILE A 44 4.96 -10.62 -8.71
C ILE A 44 4.37 -10.79 -10.11
N LYS A 45 4.35 -9.72 -10.92
CA LYS A 45 3.90 -9.78 -12.32
C LYS A 45 4.80 -10.70 -13.15
N ASP A 46 6.11 -10.59 -12.99
CA ASP A 46 7.08 -11.42 -13.72
C ASP A 46 6.96 -12.90 -13.32
N VAL A 47 6.79 -13.19 -12.03
CA VAL A 47 6.53 -14.55 -11.52
C VAL A 47 5.19 -15.09 -12.02
N LEU A 48 4.14 -14.27 -12.07
CA LEU A 48 2.84 -14.67 -12.62
C LEU A 48 2.92 -14.96 -14.12
N LEU A 49 3.66 -14.15 -14.89
CA LEU A 49 3.90 -14.38 -16.31
C LEU A 49 4.70 -15.66 -16.54
N ASP A 50 5.78 -15.87 -15.79
CA ASP A 50 6.58 -17.11 -15.83
C ASP A 50 5.75 -18.33 -15.43
N ALA A 51 4.86 -18.18 -14.45
CA ALA A 51 3.92 -19.23 -14.06
C ALA A 51 2.85 -19.48 -15.13
N GLU A 52 2.41 -18.45 -15.85
CA GLU A 52 1.45 -18.56 -16.95
C GLU A 52 2.08 -19.20 -18.21
N GLU A 53 3.33 -18.90 -18.53
CA GLU A 53 4.11 -19.61 -19.56
C GLU A 53 4.35 -21.09 -19.17
N LYS A 54 4.64 -21.36 -17.90
CA LYS A 54 4.85 -22.73 -17.38
C LYS A 54 3.54 -23.51 -17.15
N LYS A 55 2.38 -22.85 -17.26
CA LYS A 55 1.03 -23.42 -17.03
C LYS A 55 0.68 -24.55 -17.99
N ALA A 56 1.34 -24.63 -19.15
CA ALA A 56 1.15 -25.72 -20.10
C ALA A 56 1.71 -27.08 -19.64
N ARG A 57 2.58 -27.13 -18.60
CA ARG A 57 3.30 -28.35 -18.19
C ARG A 57 3.07 -28.81 -16.75
N ASN A 58 2.42 -28.02 -15.89
CA ASN A 58 2.33 -28.33 -14.46
C ASN A 58 0.88 -28.33 -13.93
N THR A 59 0.34 -29.54 -13.73
CA THR A 59 -1.00 -29.80 -13.17
C THR A 59 -1.18 -29.27 -11.75
N GLY A 60 -0.09 -29.16 -10.97
CA GLY A 60 -0.11 -28.59 -9.62
C GLY A 60 -0.47 -27.11 -9.60
N LEU A 61 0.05 -26.34 -10.56
CA LEU A 61 -0.23 -24.90 -10.68
C LEU A 61 -1.70 -24.64 -11.06
N ARG A 62 -2.27 -25.49 -11.91
CA ARG A 62 -3.70 -25.44 -12.26
C ARG A 62 -4.59 -25.69 -11.04
N SER A 63 -4.25 -26.69 -10.24
CA SER A 63 -4.97 -27.00 -8.99
C SER A 63 -4.90 -25.84 -8.01
N TRP A 64 -3.71 -25.25 -7.85
CA TRP A 64 -3.51 -24.08 -6.98
C TRP A 64 -4.34 -22.87 -7.41
N LEU A 65 -4.37 -22.55 -8.71
CA LEU A 65 -5.18 -21.45 -9.26
C LEU A 65 -6.69 -21.69 -9.12
N GLN A 66 -7.16 -22.94 -9.24
CA GLN A 66 -8.56 -23.28 -8.98
C GLN A 66 -8.95 -23.07 -7.51
N GLN A 67 -8.09 -23.47 -6.58
CA GLN A 67 -8.32 -23.26 -5.15
C GLN A 67 -8.39 -21.77 -4.80
N LEU A 68 -7.51 -20.96 -5.40
CA LEU A 68 -7.54 -19.51 -5.22
C LEU A 68 -8.86 -18.89 -5.72
N LYS A 69 -9.34 -19.30 -6.90
CA LYS A 69 -10.60 -18.81 -7.47
C LYS A 69 -11.82 -19.25 -6.64
N SER A 70 -11.79 -20.48 -6.11
CA SER A 70 -12.83 -20.99 -5.21
C SER A 70 -12.87 -20.20 -3.90
N THR A 71 -11.71 -19.92 -3.31
CA THR A 71 -11.60 -19.10 -2.09
C THR A 71 -12.12 -17.69 -2.33
N TRP A 72 -11.77 -17.08 -3.45
CA TRP A 72 -12.26 -15.75 -3.81
C TRP A 72 -13.79 -15.70 -3.99
N TRP A 73 -14.38 -16.75 -4.58
CA TRP A 73 -15.84 -16.86 -4.69
C TRP A 73 -16.50 -17.02 -3.32
N LEU A 74 -15.93 -17.87 -2.45
CA LEU A 74 -16.42 -18.04 -1.08
C LEU A 74 -16.34 -16.72 -0.30
N VAL A 75 -15.21 -16.03 -0.32
CA VAL A 75 -15.03 -14.76 0.40
C VAL A 75 -16.03 -13.69 -0.07
N ASN A 76 -16.24 -13.55 -1.38
CA ASN A 76 -17.23 -12.61 -1.91
C ASN A 76 -18.67 -13.03 -1.59
N SER A 77 -18.96 -14.33 -1.58
CA SER A 77 -20.27 -14.87 -1.22
C SER A 77 -20.60 -14.59 0.25
N TRP A 78 -19.67 -14.90 1.16
CA TRP A 78 -19.82 -14.64 2.59
C TRP A 78 -19.89 -13.13 2.89
N ALA A 79 -19.13 -12.29 2.18
CA ALA A 79 -19.26 -10.84 2.31
C ALA A 79 -20.67 -10.36 1.92
N ARG A 80 -21.29 -10.94 0.89
CA ARG A 80 -22.67 -10.62 0.49
C ARG A 80 -23.69 -11.04 1.55
N VAL A 81 -23.50 -12.19 2.19
CA VAL A 81 -24.37 -12.66 3.29
C VAL A 81 -24.25 -11.75 4.51
N ILE A 82 -23.04 -11.37 4.91
CA ILE A 82 -22.81 -10.47 6.05
C ILE A 82 -23.37 -9.07 5.78
N VAL A 83 -23.19 -8.54 4.57
CA VAL A 83 -23.77 -7.24 4.18
C VAL A 83 -25.30 -7.33 4.13
N GLY A 84 -25.87 -8.42 3.64
CA GLY A 84 -27.33 -8.64 3.63
C GLY A 84 -27.96 -8.67 5.03
N CYS A 85 -27.27 -9.24 6.02
CA CYS A 85 -27.72 -9.22 7.42
C CYS A 85 -27.67 -7.83 8.08
N LYS A 86 -26.98 -6.84 7.48
CA LYS A 86 -26.85 -5.48 8.04
C LYS A 86 -27.93 -4.51 7.54
N TYR A 87 -28.70 -4.87 6.52
CA TYR A 87 -29.72 -4.04 5.88
C TYR A 87 -31.14 -4.63 5.93
N ASN A 88 -31.39 -5.56 6.85
CA ASN A 88 -32.73 -6.06 7.18
C ASN A 88 -32.98 -5.90 8.69
#